data_AF-A0AAU5XN33-F1
#
_entry.id   AF-A0AAU5XN33-F1
#
_cell.length_a   1.000
_cell.length_b   1.000
_cell.length_c   1.000
_cell.angle_alpha   90.00
_cell.angle_beta   90.00
_cell.angle_gamma   90.00
#
_symmetry.space_group_name_H-M   'P 1'
#
loop_
_entity.id
_entity.type
_entity.pdbx_description
1 polymer ?
#
loop_
_entity_poly.entity_id
_entity_poly.type
_entity_poly.pdbx_seq_one_letter_code
_entity_poly.pdbx_strand_id
1 'polypeptide(L)'
;MTSTETSSRTARIKEIVCDVLEIDEDEMTPTSLFIDDHGADSLLAIEILALLEKEFKVTIEQAELPRMVNLTAVHEVVAESAGW
;
A
#
# COMPACT_ATOMS: atom_id res chain seq x y z
N MET A 1 9.84 22.44 0.28
CA MET A 1 8.92 21.86 1.27
C MET A 1 8.52 20.48 0.76
N THR A 2 9.34 19.44 0.92
CA THR A 2 9.06 18.11 0.33
C THR A 2 9.48 16.93 1.21
N SER A 3 9.79 17.15 2.49
CA SER A 3 10.28 16.07 3.39
C SER A 3 9.27 15.64 4.45
N THR A 4 8.28 16.47 4.80
CA THR A 4 7.31 16.15 5.87
C THR A 4 6.06 15.44 5.35
N GLU A 5 5.66 15.67 4.10
CA GLU A 5 4.43 15.07 3.54
C GLU A 5 4.62 13.60 3.15
N THR A 6 5.81 13.21 2.71
CA THR A 6 6.10 11.81 2.31
C THR A 6 5.94 10.84 3.49
N SER A 7 6.47 11.16 4.67
CA SER A 7 6.32 10.29 5.85
C SER A 7 4.87 10.13 6.30
N SER A 8 4.04 11.15 6.12
CA SER A 8 2.61 11.09 6.46
C SER A 8 1.84 10.16 5.51
N ARG A 9 2.17 10.18 4.21
CA ARG A 9 1.50 9.33 3.22
C ARG A 9 1.89 7.88 3.38
N THR A 10 3.18 7.58 3.56
CA THR A 10 3.65 6.22 3.80
C THR A 10 3.02 5.63 5.07
N ALA A 11 2.89 6.42 6.15
CA ALA A 11 2.23 5.97 7.37
C ALA A 11 0.76 5.61 7.12
N ARG A 12 0.02 6.45 6.36
CA ARG A 12 -1.37 6.17 6.02
C ARG A 12 -1.55 4.94 5.14
N ILE A 13 -0.66 4.75 4.16
CA ILE A 13 -0.64 3.54 3.34
C ILE A 13 -0.39 2.33 4.22
N LYS A 14 0.59 2.41 5.13
CA LYS A 14 0.92 1.32 6.05
C LYS A 14 -0.27 0.92 6.91
N GLU A 15 -0.95 1.90 7.51
CA GLU A 15 -2.17 1.69 8.31
C GLU A 15 -3.24 0.92 7.52
N ILE A 16 -3.56 1.37 6.30
CA ILE A 16 -4.55 0.70 5.44
C ILE A 16 -4.14 -0.74 5.13
N VAL A 17 -2.87 -0.98 4.80
CA VAL A 17 -2.39 -2.33 4.49
C VAL A 17 -2.44 -3.21 5.73
N CYS A 18 -2.04 -2.72 6.90
CA CYS A 18 -2.08 -3.49 8.15
C CYS A 18 -3.52 -3.85 8.54
N ASP A 19 -4.46 -2.90 8.41
CA ASP A 19 -5.88 -3.11 8.68
C ASP A 19 -6.47 -4.21 7.80
N VAL A 20 -6.14 -4.23 6.50
CA VAL A 20 -6.66 -5.25 5.56
C VAL A 20 -6.00 -6.61 5.78
N LEU A 21 -4.70 -6.62 6.09
CA LEU A 21 -3.97 -7.86 6.35
C LEU A 21 -4.22 -8.41 7.77
N GLU A 22 -4.92 -7.67 8.63
CA GLU A 22 -5.16 -8.00 10.04
C GLU A 22 -3.87 -8.31 10.82
N ILE A 23 -2.81 -7.54 10.56
CA ILE A 23 -1.50 -7.67 11.23
C ILE A 23 -1.11 -6.40 11.96
N ASP A 24 -0.21 -6.51 12.94
CA ASP A 24 0.31 -5.36 13.65
C ASP A 24 1.28 -4.55 12.76
N GLU A 25 1.27 -3.22 12.88
CA GLU A 25 2.20 -2.35 12.15
C GLU A 25 3.66 -2.70 12.44
N ASP A 26 3.96 -3.22 13.63
CA ASP A 26 5.30 -3.62 14.04
C ASP A 26 5.80 -4.89 13.32
N GLU A 27 4.88 -5.73 12.85
CA GLU A 27 5.21 -6.95 12.08
C GLU A 27 5.49 -6.63 10.61
N MET A 28 5.02 -5.48 10.11
CA MET A 28 5.18 -5.09 8.72
C MET A 28 6.46 -4.27 8.50
N THR A 29 7.35 -4.83 7.67
CA THR A 29 8.52 -4.10 7.16
C THR A 29 8.24 -3.50 5.77
N PRO A 30 8.96 -2.43 5.36
CA PRO A 30 8.78 -1.83 4.03
C PRO A 30 9.02 -2.79 2.86
N THR A 31 9.82 -3.84 3.10
CA THR A 31 10.22 -4.85 2.13
C THR A 31 9.53 -6.20 2.33
N SER A 32 8.69 -6.33 3.35
CA SER A 32 7.93 -7.55 3.66
C SER A 32 6.99 -7.87 2.51
N LEU A 33 7.01 -9.10 2.03
CA LEU A 33 6.13 -9.56 0.98
C LEU A 33 4.79 -9.96 1.57
N PHE A 34 3.71 -9.32 1.13
CA PHE A 34 2.37 -9.55 1.68
C PHE A 34 1.96 -11.02 1.58
N ILE A 35 2.21 -11.65 0.44
CA ILE A 35 1.84 -13.05 0.21
C ILE A 35 2.83 -14.00 0.93
N ASP A 36 4.13 -13.81 0.69
CA ASP A 36 5.13 -14.78 1.16
C ASP A 36 5.41 -14.68 2.66
N ASP A 37 5.37 -13.48 3.25
CA ASP A 37 5.69 -13.24 4.67
C ASP A 37 4.43 -13.16 5.55
N HIS A 38 3.32 -12.63 5.02
CA HIS A 38 2.08 -12.42 5.79
C HIS A 38 0.91 -13.31 5.33
N GLY A 39 1.10 -14.15 4.32
CA GLY A 39 0.05 -15.07 3.84
C GLY A 39 -1.14 -14.34 3.20
N ALA A 40 -0.93 -13.13 2.68
CA ALA A 40 -1.99 -12.36 2.05
C ALA A 40 -2.52 -13.05 0.80
N ASP A 41 -3.85 -13.01 0.63
CA ASP A 41 -4.50 -13.48 -0.59
C ASP A 41 -4.61 -12.38 -1.65
N SER A 42 -4.78 -12.79 -2.91
CA SER A 42 -5.01 -11.86 -4.03
C SER A 42 -6.26 -11.00 -3.87
N LEU A 43 -7.25 -11.46 -3.10
CA LEU A 43 -8.45 -10.68 -2.74
C LEU A 43 -8.10 -9.51 -1.81
N LEU A 44 -7.19 -9.71 -0.84
CA LEU A 44 -6.74 -8.66 0.06
C LEU A 44 -6.00 -7.57 -0.71
N ALA A 45 -5.20 -7.94 -1.72
CA ALA A 45 -4.55 -6.97 -2.60
C ALA A 45 -5.56 -6.08 -3.36
N ILE A 46 -6.69 -6.65 -3.79
CA ILE A 46 -7.77 -5.90 -4.46
C ILE A 46 -8.47 -4.94 -3.47
N GLU A 47 -8.65 -5.36 -2.22
CA GLU A 47 -9.23 -4.52 -1.17
C GLU A 47 -8.31 -3.36 -0.79
N ILE A 48 -7.01 -3.65 -0.60
CA ILE A 48 -5.97 -2.63 -0.39
C ILE A 48 -6.02 -1.60 -1.53
N LEU A 49 -6.02 -2.05 -2.78
CA LEU A 49 -6.12 -1.17 -3.96
C LEU A 49 -7.35 -0.24 -3.85
N ALA A 50 -8.54 -0.80 -3.62
CA ALA A 50 -9.78 -0.04 -3.57
C ALA A 50 -9.81 0.98 -2.41
N LEU A 51 -9.24 0.64 -1.25
CA LEU A 51 -9.14 1.55 -0.11
C LEU A 51 -8.15 2.69 -0.39
N LEU A 52 -7.01 2.39 -1.01
CA LEU A 52 -6.02 3.41 -1.39
C LEU A 52 -6.57 4.38 -2.43
N GLU A 53 -7.25 3.87 -3.47
CA GLU A 53 -7.94 4.71 -4.47
C GLU A 53 -8.93 5.66 -3.80
N LYS A 54 -9.72 5.16 -2.84
CA LYS A 54 -10.70 5.95 -2.09
C LYS A 54 -10.05 6.98 -1.17
N GLU A 55 -9.02 6.60 -0.42
CA GLU A 55 -8.32 7.45 0.55
C GLU A 55 -7.60 8.60 -0.17
N PHE A 56 -6.81 8.28 -1.19
CA PHE A 56 -6.00 9.26 -1.92
C PHE A 56 -6.74 9.90 -3.09
N LYS A 57 -7.98 9.47 -3.38
CA LYS A 57 -8.82 9.93 -4.50
C LYS A 57 -8.10 9.80 -5.84
N VAL A 58 -7.45 8.67 -6.03
CA VAL A 58 -6.71 8.30 -7.25
C VAL A 58 -7.39 7.14 -7.96
N THR A 59 -6.92 6.84 -9.16
CA THR A 59 -7.32 5.66 -9.91
C THR A 59 -6.07 4.92 -10.32
N ILE A 60 -5.93 3.69 -9.84
CA ILE A 60 -4.76 2.85 -10.04
C ILE A 60 -5.16 1.73 -11.01
N GLU A 61 -4.39 1.55 -12.08
CA GLU A 61 -4.71 0.49 -13.04
C GLU A 61 -4.51 -0.90 -12.43
N GLN A 62 -5.42 -1.84 -12.71
CA GLN A 62 -5.28 -3.22 -12.19
C GLN A 62 -4.00 -3.92 -12.66
N ALA A 63 -3.38 -3.46 -13.73
CA ALA A 63 -2.07 -3.94 -14.20
C ALA A 63 -0.94 -3.68 -13.20
N GLU A 64 -1.11 -2.72 -12.27
CA GLU A 64 -0.16 -2.38 -11.23
C GLU A 64 -0.29 -3.27 -9.99
N LEU A 65 -1.42 -3.96 -9.81
CA LEU A 65 -1.68 -4.82 -8.65
C LEU A 65 -0.61 -5.90 -8.43
N PRO A 66 -0.08 -6.58 -9.47
CA PRO A 66 1.06 -7.50 -9.32
C PRO A 66 2.36 -6.85 -8.84
N ARG A 67 2.52 -5.52 -8.95
CA ARG A 67 3.67 -4.78 -8.37
C ARG A 67 3.47 -4.53 -6.88
N MET A 68 2.23 -4.48 -6.38
CA MET A 68 1.86 -4.14 -5.00
C MET A 68 2.12 -5.30 -4.02
N VAL A 69 3.35 -5.82 -4.02
CA VAL A 69 3.75 -6.99 -3.22
C VAL A 69 4.28 -6.63 -1.84
N ASN A 70 4.66 -5.37 -1.61
CA ASN A 70 5.16 -4.86 -0.35
C ASN A 70 4.82 -3.38 -0.20
N LEU A 71 5.01 -2.83 1.00
CA LEU A 71 4.65 -1.45 1.33
C LEU A 71 5.38 -0.42 0.45
N THR A 72 6.65 -0.67 0.12
CA THR A 72 7.44 0.22 -0.75
C THR A 72 6.82 0.32 -2.14
N ALA A 73 6.49 -0.83 -2.74
CA ALA A 73 5.92 -0.88 -4.07
C ALA A 73 4.49 -0.30 -4.11
N VAL A 74 3.69 -0.53 -3.06
CA VAL A 74 2.38 0.13 -2.92
C VAL A 74 2.53 1.64 -2.91
N HIS A 75 3.46 2.15 -2.09
CA HIS A 75 3.72 3.59 -2.03
C HIS A 75 4.13 4.16 -3.38
N GLU A 76 5.01 3.48 -4.12
CA GLU A 76 5.40 3.90 -5.48
C GLU A 76 4.21 3.94 -6.44
N VAL A 77 3.40 2.89 -6.49
CA VAL A 77 2.22 2.83 -7.39
C VAL A 77 1.22 3.95 -7.07
N VAL A 78 0.98 4.20 -5.78
CA VAL A 78 0.08 5.28 -5.34
C VAL A 78 0.69 6.64 -5.68
N ALA A 79 1.99 6.84 -5.47
CA ALA A 79 2.72 8.07 -5.80
C ALA A 79 2.67 8.38 -7.30
N GLU A 80 2.97 7.39 -8.14
CA GLU A 80 2.90 7.47 -9.60
C GLU A 80 1.49 7.88 -10.06
N SER A 81 0.45 7.26 -9.48
CA SER A 81 -0.96 7.51 -9.82
C SER A 81 -1.46 8.86 -9.29
N ALA A 82 -0.95 9.30 -8.16
CA ALA A 82 -1.34 10.56 -7.53
C ALA A 82 -0.54 11.78 -8.03
N GLY A 83 0.60 11.54 -8.69
CA GLY A 83 1.46 12.57 -9.27
C GLY A 83 2.34 13.32 -8.25
N TRP A 84 2.85 12.62 -7.23
CA TRP A 84 3.76 13.21 -6.22
C TRP A 84 5.00 12.38 -5.91
#